data_AF-A0A3D2YES1-F1
#
_entry.id   AF-A0A3D2YES1-F1
#
_cell.length_a   1.000
_cell.length_b   1.000
_cell.length_c   1.000
_cell.angle_alpha   90.00
_cell.angle_beta   90.00
_cell.angle_gamma   90.00
#
_symmetry.space_group_name_H-M   'P 1'
#
loop_
_entity.id
_entity.type
_entity.pdbx_description
1 polymer ?
#
loop_
_entity_poly.entity_id
_entity_poly.type
_entity_poly.pdbx_seq_one_letter_code
_entity_poly.pdbx_strand_id
1 'polypeptide(L)' 'MKRTVKADYSRTCEGCRFLVTEPWLKDVPSFRCGADGRCKGYIVGIERLLPYIPAWCPELKET' A
#
# COMPACT_ATOMS: atom_id res chain seq x y z
N MET A 1 -4.95 21.90 10.16
CA MET A 1 -3.56 21.85 9.66
C MET A 1 -3.45 20.89 8.48
N LYS A 2 -2.79 21.25 7.37
CA LYS A 2 -2.52 20.31 6.27
C LYS A 2 -1.32 19.44 6.67
N ARG A 3 -1.56 18.20 7.15
CA ARG A 3 -0.48 17.23 7.35
C ARG A 3 0.06 16.81 5.98
N THR A 4 1.28 17.22 5.69
CA THR A 4 2.04 16.73 4.53
C THR A 4 2.47 15.30 4.84
N VAL A 5 1.64 14.32 4.47
CA VAL A 5 2.03 12.92 4.63
C VAL A 5 3.08 12.59 3.57
N LYS A 6 4.21 12.04 3.98
CA LYS A 6 5.30 11.60 3.10
C LYS A 6 5.36 10.07 3.09
N ALA A 7 5.88 9.51 2.01
CA ALA A 7 6.18 8.09 1.96
C ALA A 7 7.24 7.75 3.02
N ASP A 8 7.05 6.64 3.71
CA ASP A 8 8.01 6.10 4.66
C ASP A 8 8.88 5.07 3.95
N TYR A 9 10.12 5.45 3.63
CA TYR A 9 11.09 4.61 2.92
C TYR A 9 11.82 3.62 3.83
N SER A 10 11.55 3.66 5.14
CA SER A 10 12.16 2.74 6.11
C SER A 10 11.46 1.39 6.18
N ARG A 11 10.26 1.26 5.61
CA ARG A 11 9.39 0.08 5.69
C ARG A 11 8.67 -0.17 4.38
N THR A 12 8.13 -1.37 4.22
CA THR A 12 7.28 -1.75 3.07
C THR A 12 5.92 -2.25 3.57
N CYS A 13 4.97 -2.50 2.67
CA CYS A 13 3.70 -3.16 3.00
C CYS A 13 3.85 -4.69 3.22
N GLU A 14 5.06 -5.22 3.31
CA GLU A 14 5.31 -6.64 3.55
C GLU A 14 4.79 -7.03 4.94
N GLY A 15 4.00 -8.10 5.01
CA GLY A 15 3.35 -8.55 6.25
C GLY A 15 2.18 -7.68 6.73
N CYS A 16 1.75 -6.67 5.95
CA CYS A 16 0.56 -5.88 6.30
C CYS A 16 -0.71 -6.75 6.21
N ARG A 17 -1.54 -6.72 7.26
CA ARG A 17 -2.82 -7.47 7.34
C ARG A 17 -3.83 -7.10 6.26
N PHE A 18 -3.69 -5.91 5.68
CA PHE A 18 -4.55 -5.40 4.62
C PHE A 18 -4.00 -5.64 3.22
N LEU A 19 -2.84 -6.29 3.09
CA LEU A 19 -2.27 -6.56 1.79
C LEU A 19 -3.11 -7.62 1.06
N VAL A 20 -3.59 -7.26 -0.13
CA VAL A 20 -4.30 -8.20 -1.02
C VAL A 20 -3.39 -8.48 -2.20
N THR A 21 -3.22 -9.76 -2.53
CA THR A 21 -2.50 -10.19 -3.73
C THR A 21 -3.51 -10.65 -4.75
N GLU A 22 -3.48 -10.07 -5.94
CA GLU A 22 -4.37 -10.43 -7.05
C GLU A 22 -3.54 -10.65 -8.33
N PRO A 23 -3.94 -11.59 -9.20
CA PRO A 23 -3.31 -11.72 -10.51
C PRO A 23 -3.56 -10.47 -11.37
N TRP A 24 -2.51 -10.02 -12.06
CA TRP A 24 -2.54 -8.92 -13.01
C TRP A 24 -2.26 -9.43 -14.43
N LEU A 25 -1.98 -8.53 -15.37
CA LEU A 25 -1.60 -8.85 -16.74
C LEU A 25 -0.55 -9.96 -16.79
N LYS A 26 -0.81 -11.01 -17.57
CA LYS A 26 0.08 -12.16 -17.76
C LYS A 26 0.41 -12.91 -16.46
N ASP A 27 -0.54 -12.98 -15.53
CA ASP A 27 -0.40 -13.70 -14.25
C ASP A 27 0.64 -13.10 -13.30
N VAL A 28 1.11 -11.88 -13.59
CA VAL A 28 2.03 -11.17 -12.69
C VAL A 28 1.29 -10.80 -11.40
N PRO A 29 1.82 -11.09 -10.20
CA PRO A 29 1.13 -10.72 -8.97
C PRO A 29 1.08 -9.19 -8.83
N SER A 30 -0.10 -8.66 -8.54
CA SER A 30 -0.30 -7.27 -8.11
C SER A 30 -0.66 -7.24 -6.64
N PHE A 31 -0.02 -6.32 -5.92
CA PHE A 31 -0.24 -6.10 -4.52
C PHE A 31 -1.08 -4.84 -4.34
N ARG A 32 -2.22 -4.97 -3.66
CA ARG A 32 -3.16 -3.87 -3.44
C ARG A 32 -3.43 -3.67 -1.95
N CYS A 33 -3.74 -2.43 -1.60
CA CYS A 33 -4.21 -2.07 -0.27
C CYS A 33 -5.68 -2.45 -0.12
N GLY A 34 -6.00 -3.42 0.71
CA GLY A 34 -7.36 -3.85 1.05
C GLY A 34 -7.98 -3.10 2.23
N ALA A 35 -7.26 -2.15 2.84
CA ALA A 35 -7.75 -1.39 3.97
C ALA A 35 -8.97 -0.54 3.57
N ASP A 36 -9.98 -0.50 4.43
CA ASP A 36 -11.19 0.27 4.16
C ASP A 36 -10.94 1.78 4.10
N GLY A 37 -11.74 2.45 3.28
CA GLY A 37 -11.65 3.90 3.03
C GLY A 37 -11.21 4.25 1.62
N ARG A 38 -10.82 5.51 1.43
CA ARG A 38 -10.56 6.11 0.10
C ARG A 38 -9.45 5.43 -0.70
N CYS A 39 -8.54 4.73 -0.02
CA CYS A 39 -7.35 4.12 -0.62
C CYS A 39 -7.50 2.61 -0.85
N LYS A 40 -8.69 2.04 -0.64
CA LYS A 40 -8.99 0.64 -0.92
C LYS A 40 -8.77 0.35 -2.42
N GLY A 41 -8.06 -0.73 -2.71
CA GLY A 41 -7.70 -1.18 -4.06
C GLY A 41 -6.47 -0.49 -4.66
N TYR A 42 -5.82 0.45 -3.97
CA TYR A 42 -4.63 1.12 -4.50
C TYR A 42 -3.45 0.16 -4.63
N ILE A 43 -2.69 0.28 -5.71
CA ILE A 43 -1.53 -0.58 -5.97
C ILE A 43 -0.37 -0.16 -5.04
N VAL A 44 0.15 -1.13 -4.30
CA VAL A 44 1.35 -1.02 -3.45
C VAL A 44 2.52 -1.87 -3.98
N GLY A 45 2.34 -2.46 -5.16
CA GLY A 45 3.37 -3.23 -5.86
C GLY A 45 2.81 -3.98 -7.08
N ILE A 46 3.67 -4.21 -8.06
CA ILE A 46 3.44 -5.12 -9.19
C ILE A 46 4.71 -5.96 -9.29
N GLU A 47 4.58 -7.28 -9.38
CA GLU A 47 5.65 -8.28 -9.30
C GLU A 47 6.36 -8.34 -7.94
N ARG A 48 6.59 -7.18 -7.32
CA ARG A 48 7.18 -6.98 -5.99
C ARG A 48 6.50 -5.82 -5.27
N LEU A 49 6.58 -5.82 -3.94
CA LEU A 49 6.16 -4.68 -3.13
C LEU A 49 7.06 -3.46 -3.37
N LEU A 50 6.46 -2.28 -3.28
CA LEU A 50 7.21 -1.03 -3.29
C LEU A 50 8.08 -0.94 -2.04
N PRO A 51 9.32 -0.40 -2.14
CA PRO A 51 10.26 -0.29 -1.03
C PRO A 51 9.89 0.88 -0.08
N TYR A 52 8.61 1.19 0.05
CA TYR A 52 8.11 2.24 0.93
C TYR A 52 6.65 1.98 1.30
N ILE A 53 6.23 2.47 2.46
CA ILE A 53 4.80 2.61 2.79
C ILE A 53 4.31 3.93 2.22
N PRO A 54 3.28 3.93 1.35
CA PRO A 54 2.83 5.15 0.69
C PRO A 54 2.26 6.15 1.69
N ALA A 55 2.45 7.44 1.39
CA ALA A 55 1.93 8.55 2.20
C ALA A 55 0.41 8.53 2.43
N TRP A 56 -0.34 7.84 1.58
CA TRP A 56 -1.78 7.72 1.71
C TRP A 56 -2.21 6.51 2.55
N CYS A 57 -1.26 5.69 3.04
CA CYS A 57 -1.54 4.50 3.82
C CYS A 57 -2.41 4.85 5.04
N PRO A 58 -3.54 4.15 5.25
CA PRO A 58 -4.44 4.45 6.36
C PRO A 58 -3.80 4.18 7.73
N GLU A 59 -2.91 3.17 7.85
CA GLU A 59 -2.20 2.89 9.12
C GLU A 59 -1.21 3.99 9.51
N LEU A 60 -0.77 4.85 8.57
CA LEU A 60 0.05 6.02 8.88
C LEU A 60 -0.76 7.24 9.33
N LYS A 61 -2.09 7.23 9.13
CA LYS A 61 -2.97 8.37 9.43
C LYS A 61 -3.59 8.33 10.81
N GLU A 62 -3.31 7.32 11.63
CA GLU A 62 -3.78 7.26 13.02
C GLU A 62 -2.95 8.17 13.94
N THR A 63 -3.40 9.42 14.06
CA THR A 63 -3.41 10.25 15.29
C THR A 63 -4.34 11.42 15.08
#